data_AF-A0A936CJT4-F1
#
_entry.id   AF-A0A936CJT4-F1
#
_cell.length_a   1.000
_cell.length_b   1.000
_cell.length_c   1.000
_cell.angle_alpha   90.00
_cell.angle_beta   90.00
_cell.angle_gamma   90.00
#
_symmetry.space_group_name_H-M   'P 1'
#
loop_
_entity.id
_entity.type
_entity.pdbx_description
1 polymer ?
#
loop_
_entity_poly.entity_id
_entity_poly.type
_entity_poly.pdbx_seq_one_letter_code
_entity_poly.pdbx_strand_id
1 'polypeptide(L)'
;MPWEQKHRIQQQQGQVVFAELNLQSHTNEHILNIKEKYQRHEKLGKLLNDYRLAISSANNSSLLNKAFQLGEITMLEYFLENSIYQNVIQHFLKTEYNYQVEKAKLLQYKF
;
A
#
# COMPACT_ATOMS: atom_id res chain seq x y z
N MET A 1 3.64 -37.04 -49.56
CA MET A 1 3.14 -36.99 -48.17
C MET A 1 4.19 -36.74 -47.05
N PRO A 2 5.47 -36.38 -47.27
CA PRO A 2 6.37 -35.94 -46.17
C PRO A 2 6.20 -34.48 -45.73
N TRP A 3 5.72 -33.62 -46.63
CA TRP A 3 5.69 -32.16 -46.43
C TRP A 3 4.65 -31.76 -45.38
N GLU A 4 3.41 -32.24 -45.48
CA GLU A 4 2.33 -31.98 -44.50
C GLU A 4 2.70 -32.43 -43.08
N GLN A 5 3.43 -33.55 -42.94
CA GLN A 5 3.90 -34.04 -41.65
C GLN A 5 4.94 -33.08 -41.03
N LYS A 6 5.87 -32.56 -41.84
CA LYS A 6 6.85 -31.56 -41.40
C LYS A 6 6.19 -30.25 -40.93
N HIS A 7 5.16 -29.77 -41.63
CA HIS A 7 4.42 -28.58 -41.20
C HIS A 7 3.63 -28.80 -39.91
N ARG A 8 3.03 -29.96 -39.72
CA ARG A 8 2.38 -30.31 -38.45
C ARG A 8 3.37 -30.34 -37.28
N ILE A 9 4.56 -30.90 -37.48
CA ILE A 9 5.61 -30.91 -36.45
C ILE A 9 6.05 -29.48 -36.12
N GLN A 10 6.28 -28.64 -37.13
CA GLN A 10 6.65 -27.23 -36.93
C GLN A 10 5.55 -26.45 -36.19
N GLN A 11 4.28 -26.69 -36.53
CA GLN A 11 3.14 -26.06 -35.85
C GLN A 11 3.07 -26.50 -34.38
N GLN A 12 3.23 -27.80 -34.10
CA GLN A 12 3.24 -28.34 -32.74
C GLN A 12 4.42 -27.77 -31.92
N GLN A 13 5.61 -27.67 -32.52
CA GLN A 13 6.75 -27.03 -31.89
C GLN A 13 6.47 -25.55 -31.57
N GLY A 14 5.86 -24.82 -32.50
CA GLY A 14 5.43 -23.43 -32.26
C GLY A 14 4.42 -23.31 -31.13
N GLN A 15 3.47 -24.24 -31.00
CA GLN A 15 2.50 -24.27 -29.90
C GLN A 15 3.16 -24.55 -28.55
N VAL A 16 4.13 -25.47 -28.49
CA VAL A 16 4.90 -25.75 -27.27
C VAL A 16 5.69 -24.52 -26.83
N VAL A 17 6.44 -23.89 -27.74
CA VAL A 17 7.19 -22.67 -27.45
C VAL A 17 6.26 -21.54 -26.99
N PHE A 18 5.10 -21.38 -27.62
CA PHE A 18 4.11 -20.39 -27.19
C PHE A 18 3.56 -20.68 -25.79
N ALA A 19 3.28 -21.95 -25.48
CA ALA A 19 2.81 -22.34 -24.15
C ALA A 19 3.89 -22.10 -23.07
N GLU A 20 5.15 -22.39 -23.36
CA GLU A 20 6.29 -22.12 -22.47
C GLU A 20 6.48 -20.62 -22.22
N LEU A 21 6.43 -19.81 -23.27
CA LEU A 21 6.51 -18.35 -23.16
C LEU A 21 5.35 -17.76 -22.35
N ASN A 22 4.13 -18.26 -22.54
CA ASN A 22 2.98 -17.83 -21.75
C ASN A 22 3.13 -18.21 -20.27
N LEU A 23 3.60 -19.42 -19.98
CA LEU A 23 3.85 -19.87 -18.61
C LEU A 23 4.92 -18.98 -17.94
N GLN A 24 5.99 -18.67 -18.65
CA GLN A 24 7.04 -17.78 -18.17
C GLN A 24 6.50 -16.36 -17.95
N SER A 25 5.69 -15.83 -18.87
CA SER A 25 5.05 -14.51 -18.74
C SER A 25 4.18 -14.45 -17.50
N HIS A 26 3.26 -15.42 -17.32
CA HIS A 26 2.40 -15.47 -16.14
C HIS A 26 3.17 -15.62 -14.84
N THR A 27 4.24 -16.41 -14.83
CA THR A 27 5.12 -16.55 -13.65
C THR A 27 5.76 -15.21 -13.29
N ASN A 28 6.29 -14.50 -14.29
CA ASN A 28 6.89 -13.18 -14.10
C ASN A 28 5.87 -12.15 -13.60
N GLU A 29 4.68 -12.11 -14.20
CA GLU A 29 3.57 -11.24 -13.76
C GLU A 29 3.20 -11.49 -12.29
N HIS A 30 3.10 -12.76 -11.88
CA HIS A 30 2.82 -13.12 -10.49
C HIS A 30 3.91 -12.65 -9.53
N ILE A 31 5.19 -12.87 -9.86
CA ILE A 31 6.33 -12.44 -9.04
C ILE A 31 6.34 -10.91 -8.89
N LEU A 32 6.15 -10.18 -10.00
CA LEU A 32 6.11 -8.72 -10.00
C LEU A 32 4.96 -8.18 -9.14
N ASN A 33 3.77 -8.77 -9.28
CA ASN A 33 2.60 -8.38 -8.49
C ASN A 33 2.81 -8.59 -6.98
N ILE A 34 3.35 -9.76 -6.58
CA ILE A 34 3.67 -10.03 -5.16
C ILE A 34 4.70 -9.03 -4.64
N LYS A 35 5.74 -8.73 -5.43
CA LYS A 35 6.79 -7.77 -5.06
C LYS A 35 6.21 -6.37 -4.86
N GLU A 36 5.35 -5.91 -5.77
CA GLU A 36 4.70 -4.60 -5.67
C GLU A 36 3.84 -4.50 -4.40
N LYS A 37 3.02 -5.52 -4.13
CA LYS A 37 2.19 -5.58 -2.91
C LYS A 37 3.03 -5.54 -1.64
N TYR A 38 4.14 -6.28 -1.60
CA TYR A 38 5.06 -6.27 -0.46
C TYR A 38 5.69 -4.90 -0.24
N GLN A 39 6.20 -4.27 -1.31
CA GLN A 39 6.77 -2.93 -1.24
C GLN A 39 5.74 -1.89 -0.77
N ARG A 40 4.49 -2.00 -1.22
CA ARG A 40 3.40 -1.13 -0.76
C ARG A 40 3.10 -1.33 0.72
N HIS A 41 3.06 -2.58 1.19
CA HIS A 41 2.86 -2.91 2.60
C HIS A 41 3.95 -2.32 3.48
N GLU A 42 5.23 -2.44 3.10
CA GLU A 42 6.35 -1.84 3.84
C GLU A 42 6.25 -0.30 3.91
N LYS A 43 5.92 0.36 2.80
CA LYS A 43 5.72 1.82 2.77
C LYS A 43 4.59 2.26 3.70
N LEU A 44 3.47 1.54 3.69
CA LEU A 44 2.34 1.82 4.59
C LEU A 44 2.73 1.63 6.06
N GLY A 45 3.52 0.60 6.37
CA GLY A 45 4.03 0.36 7.72
C GLY A 45 4.93 1.48 8.22
N LYS A 46 5.84 1.99 7.38
CA LYS A 46 6.67 3.17 7.72
C LYS A 46 5.81 4.40 7.96
N LEU A 47 4.88 4.70 7.05
CA LEU A 47 3.99 5.85 7.17
C LEU A 47 3.12 5.80 8.43
N LEU A 48 2.66 4.61 8.84
CA LEU A 48 1.96 4.44 10.12
C LEU A 48 2.82 4.77 11.33
N ASN A 49 4.10 4.40 11.29
CA ASN A 49 5.02 4.74 12.36
C ASN A 49 5.25 6.25 12.45
N ASP A 50 5.42 6.91 11.30
CA ASP A 50 5.59 8.37 11.24
C ASP A 50 4.36 9.10 11.79
N TYR A 51 3.15 8.65 11.43
CA TYR A 51 1.91 9.20 12.01
C TYR A 51 1.79 8.96 13.51
N ARG A 52 2.17 7.78 14.02
CA ARG A 52 2.16 7.51 15.47
C ARG A 52 3.08 8.47 16.22
N LEU A 53 4.27 8.71 15.69
CA LEU A 53 5.21 9.68 16.27
C LEU A 53 4.62 11.08 16.25
N ALA A 54 4.10 11.55 15.11
CA ALA A 54 3.49 12.86 14.98
C ALA A 54 2.30 13.08 15.95
N ILE A 55 1.41 12.10 16.07
CA ILE A 55 0.28 12.16 17.00
C ILE A 55 0.76 12.19 18.44
N SER A 56 1.78 11.39 18.79
CA SER A 56 2.34 11.37 20.14
C SER A 56 2.99 12.69 20.54
N SER A 57 3.65 13.39 19.60
CA SER A 57 4.24 14.70 19.85
C SER A 57 3.21 15.84 19.86
N ALA A 58 2.12 15.70 19.10
CA ALA A 58 1.07 16.71 19.00
C ALA A 58 0.04 16.64 20.14
N ASN A 59 0.06 15.60 20.97
CA ASN A 59 -0.91 15.41 22.04
C ASN A 59 -0.61 16.34 23.25
N ASN A 60 -0.85 17.63 23.06
CA ASN A 60 -0.69 18.66 24.10
C ASN A 60 -1.93 19.55 24.20
N SER A 61 -3.10 18.95 24.03
CA SER A 61 -4.42 19.61 24.12
C SER A 61 -4.59 20.42 25.42
N SER A 62 -3.96 20.00 26.52
CA SER A 62 -3.96 20.77 27.77
C SER A 62 -3.18 22.09 27.65
N LEU A 63 -2.03 22.11 26.96
CA LEU A 63 -1.27 23.35 26.72
C LEU A 63 -2.01 24.26 25.74
N LEU A 64 -2.59 23.69 24.68
CA LEU A 64 -3.41 24.45 23.72
C LEU A 64 -4.61 25.10 24.41
N ASN A 65 -5.33 24.35 25.25
CA ASN A 65 -6.43 24.88 26.06
C ASN A 65 -5.98 25.98 27.02
N LYS A 66 -4.80 25.80 27.65
CA LYS A 66 -4.26 26.79 28.58
C LYS A 66 -3.88 28.09 27.87
N ALA A 67 -3.19 28.01 26.74
CA ALA A 67 -2.84 29.18 25.92
C ALA A 67 -4.10 29.95 25.47
N PHE A 68 -5.15 29.21 25.09
CA PHE A 68 -6.44 29.82 24.73
C PHE A 68 -7.10 30.51 25.94
N GLN A 69 -7.16 29.86 27.10
CA GLN A 69 -7.75 30.43 28.32
C GLN A 69 -7.00 31.68 28.82
N LEU A 70 -5.68 31.73 28.63
CA LEU A 70 -4.85 32.88 28.97
C LEU A 70 -4.93 34.00 27.92
N GLY A 71 -5.62 33.78 26.78
CA GLY A 71 -5.71 34.74 25.68
C GLY A 71 -4.42 34.86 24.86
N GLU A 72 -3.48 33.93 25.00
CA GLU A 72 -2.21 33.90 24.24
C GLU A 72 -2.42 33.48 22.78
N ILE A 73 -3.50 32.75 22.49
CA ILE A 73 -3.94 32.40 21.14
C ILE A 73 -5.41 32.78 20.94
N THR A 74 -5.75 33.07 19.70
CA THR A 74 -7.10 33.36 19.25
C THR A 74 -7.94 32.09 19.14
N MET A 75 -9.27 32.26 19.14
CA MET A 75 -10.22 31.17 18.87
C MET A 75 -10.01 30.53 17.48
N LEU A 76 -9.58 31.33 16.49
CA LEU A 76 -9.28 30.84 15.14
C LEU A 76 -8.06 29.91 15.16
N GLU A 77 -6.97 30.31 15.82
CA GLU A 77 -5.76 29.49 15.96
C GLU A 77 -6.05 28.19 16.72
N TYR A 78 -6.85 28.27 17.79
CA TYR A 78 -7.29 27.09 18.54
C TYR A 78 -8.03 26.08 17.65
N PHE A 79 -9.00 26.53 16.86
CA PHE A 79 -9.73 25.65 15.96
C PHE A 79 -8.87 25.13 14.81
N LEU A 80 -7.97 25.94 14.27
CA LEU A 80 -7.03 25.52 13.24
C LEU A 80 -6.18 24.35 13.76
N GLU A 81 -5.54 24.50 14.92
CA GLU A 81 -4.70 23.46 15.51
C GLU A 81 -5.50 22.17 15.77
N ASN A 82 -6.70 22.30 16.32
CA ASN A 82 -7.56 21.13 16.54
C ASN A 82 -7.96 20.46 15.20
N SER A 83 -8.24 21.25 14.16
CA SER A 83 -8.57 20.71 12.83
C SER A 83 -7.40 19.95 12.19
N ILE A 84 -6.17 20.45 12.38
CA ILE A 84 -4.94 19.78 11.92
C ILE A 84 -4.78 18.45 12.65
N TYR A 85 -4.93 18.44 13.97
CA TYR A 85 -4.85 17.22 14.77
C TYR A 85 -5.88 16.17 14.33
N GLN A 86 -7.14 16.58 14.13
CA GLN A 86 -8.18 15.67 13.63
C GLN A 86 -7.87 15.15 12.23
N ASN A 87 -7.36 16.00 11.34
CA ASN A 87 -6.96 15.58 9.99
C ASN A 87 -5.87 14.51 10.05
N VAL A 88 -4.83 14.71 10.88
CA VAL A 88 -3.76 13.72 11.07
C VAL A 88 -4.32 12.37 11.57
N ILE A 89 -5.25 12.38 12.54
CA ILE A 89 -5.92 11.16 13.01
C ILE A 89 -6.68 10.46 11.88
N GLN A 90 -7.44 11.20 11.07
CA GLN A 90 -8.18 10.61 9.95
C GLN A 90 -7.24 9.97 8.92
N HIS A 91 -6.15 10.64 8.58
CA HIS A 91 -5.14 10.09 7.67
C HIS A 91 -4.44 8.86 8.25
N PHE A 92 -4.13 8.87 9.54
CA PHE A 92 -3.61 7.71 10.25
C PHE A 92 -4.56 6.50 10.15
N LEU A 93 -5.84 6.66 10.52
CA LEU A 93 -6.83 5.58 10.48
C LEU A 93 -7.02 5.02 9.07
N LYS A 94 -7.09 5.90 8.06
CA LYS A 94 -7.17 5.48 6.65
C LYS A 94 -5.94 4.68 6.23
N THR A 95 -4.75 5.09 6.68
CA THR A 95 -3.49 4.39 6.40
C THR A 95 -3.47 3.03 7.09
N GLU A 96 -3.96 2.94 8.33
CA GLU A 96 -4.04 1.71 9.11
C GLU A 96 -4.96 0.70 8.44
N TYR A 97 -6.15 1.15 8.02
CA TYR A 97 -7.07 0.34 7.23
C TYR A 97 -6.40 -0.22 5.96
N ASN A 98 -5.77 0.64 5.16
CA ASN A 98 -5.09 0.22 3.93
C ASN A 98 -3.96 -0.79 4.21
N TYR A 99 -3.20 -0.57 5.28
CA TYR A 99 -2.13 -1.48 5.70
C TYR A 99 -2.68 -2.88 6.03
N GLN A 100 -3.79 -2.96 6.79
CA GLN A 100 -4.40 -4.25 7.14
C GLN A 100 -4.98 -4.96 5.91
N VAL A 101 -5.61 -4.22 4.98
CA VAL A 101 -6.13 -4.78 3.73
C VAL A 101 -4.98 -5.36 2.88
N GLU A 102 -3.89 -4.63 2.70
CA GLU A 102 -2.74 -5.13 1.92
C GLU A 102 -2.06 -6.32 2.62
N LYS A 103 -1.98 -6.31 3.96
CA LYS A 103 -1.50 -7.46 4.74
C LYS A 103 -2.36 -8.70 4.50
N ALA A 104 -3.69 -8.55 4.52
CA ALA A 104 -4.62 -9.65 4.28
C ALA A 104 -4.48 -10.22 2.85
N LYS A 105 -4.31 -9.36 1.84
CA LYS A 105 -4.03 -9.79 0.46
C LYS A 105 -2.71 -10.56 0.35
N LEU A 106 -1.67 -10.13 1.05
CA LEU A 106 -0.38 -10.84 1.06
C LEU A 106 -0.47 -12.22 1.71
N LEU A 107 -1.29 -12.38 2.75
CA LEU A 107 -1.53 -13.66 3.39
C LEU A 107 -2.18 -14.69 2.46
N GLN A 108 -2.95 -14.26 1.44
CA GLN A 108 -3.54 -15.16 0.45
C GLN A 108 -2.50 -15.90 -0.42
N TYR A 109 -1.26 -15.40 -0.48
CA TYR A 109 -0.16 -16.04 -1.22
C TYR A 109 0.70 -16.96 -0.35
N LYS A 110 0.43 -17.04 0.97
CA LYS A 110 1.17 -17.89 1.92
C LYS A 110 0.52 -19.27 2.17
N PHE A 111 -0.53 -19.62 1.44
CA PHE A 111 -1.22 -20.90 1.53
C PHE A 111 -1.32 -21.56 0.15
#